data_AF-A0A496XER9-F1
#
_entry.id   AF-A0A496XER9-F1
#
_cell.length_a   1.000
_cell.length_b   1.000
_cell.length_c   1.000
_cell.angle_alpha   90.00
_cell.angle_beta   90.00
_cell.angle_gamma   90.00
#
_symmetry.space_group_name_H-M   'P 1'
#
loop_
_entity.id
_entity.type
_entity.pdbx_description
1 polymer ?
#
loop_
_entity_poly.entity_id
_entity_poly.type
_entity_poly.pdbx_seq_one_letter_code
_entity_poly.pdbx_strand_id
1 'polypeptide(L)'
;MSRKIGIVMDPISTITIKKDSSFAMLLAAQAKGWSLFYMEQQDLFLRDGQVSATMKALTVSENAEHWYDLGEAQNRPLAEL
;
A
#
# COMPACT_ATOMS: atom_id res chain seq x y z
N MET A 1 13.28 13.53 -5.25
CA MET A 1 12.38 13.60 -4.08
C MET A 1 11.62 12.28 -3.99
N SER A 2 11.95 11.42 -3.03
CA SER A 2 11.18 10.20 -2.77
C SER A 2 9.96 10.56 -1.92
N ARG A 3 8.78 10.05 -2.29
CA ARG A 3 7.52 10.23 -1.55
C ARG A 3 7.09 8.88 -0.97
N LYS A 4 6.33 8.90 0.11
CA LYS A 4 5.64 7.70 0.60
C LYS A 4 4.16 7.81 0.21
N ILE A 5 3.56 6.68 -0.15
CA ILE A 5 2.14 6.60 -0.46
C ILE A 5 1.57 5.46 0.36
N GLY A 6 0.59 5.78 1.21
CA GLY A 6 -0.30 4.80 1.81
C GLY A 6 -1.51 4.59 0.91
N ILE A 7 -1.85 3.33 0.61
CA ILE A 7 -3.08 2.96 -0.08
C ILE A 7 -3.96 2.14 0.86
N VAL A 8 -5.22 2.56 1.00
CA VAL A 8 -6.28 1.77 1.63
C VAL A 8 -7.11 1.15 0.52
N MET A 9 -7.14 -0.17 0.44
CA MET A 9 -7.95 -0.87 -0.56
C MET A 9 -8.38 -2.26 -0.07
N ASP A 10 -9.32 -2.87 -0.79
CA ASP A 10 -9.71 -4.27 -0.60
C ASP A 10 -8.48 -5.20 -0.74
N PRO A 11 -8.56 -6.47 -0.29
CA PRO A 11 -7.42 -7.39 -0.31
C PRO A 11 -6.70 -7.43 -1.66
N ILE A 12 -5.43 -7.00 -1.67
CA ILE A 12 -4.60 -6.93 -2.89
C ILE A 12 -4.40 -8.31 -3.54
N SER A 13 -4.60 -9.37 -2.76
CA SER A 13 -4.62 -10.76 -3.22
C SER A 13 -5.78 -11.08 -4.18
N THR A 14 -6.82 -10.27 -4.22
CA THR A 14 -8.05 -10.52 -5.00
C THR A 14 -8.17 -9.64 -6.25
N ILE A 15 -7.23 -8.72 -6.47
CA ILE A 15 -7.33 -7.77 -7.59
C ILE A 15 -7.05 -8.45 -8.93
N THR A 16 -7.73 -7.98 -9.97
CA THR A 16 -7.41 -8.34 -11.36
C THR A 16 -6.53 -7.25 -11.97
N ILE A 17 -5.21 -7.46 -12.00
CA ILE A 17 -4.23 -6.45 -12.44
C ILE A 17 -4.51 -5.81 -13.80
N LYS A 18 -5.14 -6.54 -14.73
CA LYS A 18 -5.44 -6.06 -16.09
C LYS A 18 -6.57 -5.03 -16.16
N LYS A 19 -7.38 -4.89 -15.11
CA LYS A 19 -8.55 -4.00 -15.09
C LYS A 19 -8.52 -3.01 -13.94
N ASP A 20 -7.47 -3.03 -13.12
CA ASP A 20 -7.40 -2.25 -11.90
C ASP A 20 -6.57 -0.98 -12.11
N SER A 21 -7.24 0.17 -12.09
CA SER A 21 -6.58 1.48 -12.22
C SER A 21 -5.72 1.82 -11.00
N SER A 22 -6.05 1.30 -9.81
CA SER A 22 -5.24 1.49 -8.60
C SER A 22 -3.89 0.79 -8.76
N PHE A 23 -3.87 -0.42 -9.32
CA PHE A 23 -2.63 -1.14 -9.62
C PHE A 23 -1.71 -0.38 -10.58
N ALA A 24 -2.27 0.21 -11.63
CA ALA A 24 -1.51 1.05 -12.57
C ALA A 24 -0.89 2.28 -11.88
N MET A 25 -1.60 2.88 -10.91
CA MET A 25 -1.05 3.99 -10.12
C MET A 25 0.10 3.56 -9.21
N LEU A 26 0.00 2.37 -8.60
CA LEU A 26 1.07 1.80 -7.76
C LEU A 26 2.34 1.52 -8.57
N LEU A 27 2.19 0.93 -9.76
CA LEU A 27 3.31 0.72 -10.68
C LEU A 27 3.99 2.05 -11.06
N ALA A 28 3.20 3.06 -11.41
CA ALA A 28 3.74 4.37 -11.78
C ALA A 28 4.44 5.07 -10.61
N ALA A 29 3.93 4.94 -9.40
CA ALA A 29 4.55 5.47 -8.19
C ALA A 29 5.87 4.75 -7.87
N GLN A 30 5.90 3.42 -7.94
CA GLN A 30 7.12 2.64 -7.75
C GLN A 30 8.18 2.95 -8.81
N ALA A 31 7.78 3.11 -10.07
CA ALA A 31 8.68 3.52 -11.16
C ALA A 31 9.31 4.92 -10.94
N LYS A 32 8.66 5.77 -10.14
CA LYS A 32 9.21 7.08 -9.70
C LYS A 32 10.11 6.97 -8.47
N GLY A 33 10.36 5.77 -7.95
CA GLY A 33 11.15 5.52 -6.73
C GLY A 33 10.44 5.94 -5.45
N TRP A 34 9.11 5.92 -5.45
CA TRP A 34 8.30 6.20 -4.25
C TRP A 34 8.09 4.91 -3.44
N SER A 35 8.01 5.06 -2.12
CA SER A 35 7.73 3.94 -1.22
C SER A 35 6.23 3.75 -1.09
N LEU A 36 5.78 2.51 -1.25
CA LEU A 36 4.36 2.16 -1.14
C LEU A 36 4.10 1.44 0.18
N PHE A 37 2.98 1.77 0.80
CA PHE A 37 2.48 1.16 2.02
C PHE A 37 1.04 0.71 1.79
N TYR A 38 0.79 -0.56 2.02
CA TYR A 38 -0.52 -1.20 1.90
C TYR A 38 -1.19 -1.30 3.28
N MET A 39 -2.50 -1.06 3.30
CA MET A 39 -3.36 -1.22 4.46
C MET A 39 -4.79 -1.53 4.00
N GLU A 40 -5.52 -2.30 4.81
CA GLU A 40 -6.95 -2.54 4.65
C GLU A 40 -7.75 -1.59 5.58
N GLN A 41 -9.08 -1.50 5.39
CA GLN A 41 -9.92 -0.63 6.25
C GLN A 41 -9.83 -1.00 7.74
N GLN A 42 -9.71 -2.30 8.04
CA GLN A 42 -9.57 -2.83 9.40
C GLN A 42 -8.23 -2.50 10.07
N ASP A 43 -7.22 -2.11 9.27
CA ASP A 43 -5.91 -1.75 9.78
C ASP A 43 -5.86 -0.31 10.29
N LEU A 44 -6.88 0.50 10.01
CA LEU A 44 -6.99 1.89 10.46
C LEU A 44 -7.56 1.94 11.88
N PHE A 45 -6.88 2.67 12.77
CA PHE A 45 -7.35 2.82 14.15
C PHE A 45 -6.99 4.18 14.74
N LEU A 46 -7.76 4.59 15.75
CA LEU A 46 -7.47 5.77 16.56
C LEU A 46 -6.93 5.32 17.92
N ARG A 47 -5.74 5.79 18.29
CA ARG A 47 -5.13 5.52 19.59
C ARG A 47 -4.66 6.83 20.20
N ASP A 48 -5.10 7.13 21.42
CA ASP A 48 -4.67 8.32 22.18
C ASP A 48 -4.83 9.64 21.40
N GLY A 49 -5.90 9.75 20.59
CA GLY A 49 -6.17 10.92 19.75
C GLY A 49 -5.33 11.01 18.46
N GLN A 50 -4.49 10.01 18.19
CA GLN A 50 -3.68 9.92 16.98
C GLN A 50 -4.22 8.82 16.04
N VAL A 51 -4.46 9.19 14.78
CA VAL A 51 -4.86 8.22 13.75
C VAL A 51 -3.61 7.48 13.26
N SER A 52 -3.64 6.17 13.38
CA SER A 52 -2.56 5.26 13.00
C SER A 52 -3.10 4.14 12.14
N ALA A 53 -2.19 3.44 11.47
CA ALA A 53 -2.54 2.22 10.75
C ALA A 53 -1.48 1.15 10.91
N THR A 54 -1.91 -0.11 10.83
CA THR A 54 -1.03 -1.25 10.58
C THR A 54 -0.71 -1.29 9.09
N MET A 55 0.50 -0.93 8.71
CA MET A 55 0.91 -0.82 7.32
C MET A 55 1.92 -1.91 6.95
N LYS A 56 1.84 -2.43 5.74
CA LYS A 56 2.87 -3.32 5.17
C LYS A 56 3.55 -2.61 4.01
N ALA A 57 4.88 -2.70 3.93
CA ALA A 57 5.58 -2.22 2.75
C ALA A 57 5.11 -3.00 1.51
N LEU A 58 4.76 -2.30 0.44
CA LEU A 58 4.23 -2.89 -0.77
C LEU A 58 5.24 -2.76 -1.92
N THR A 59 5.48 -3.87 -2.60
CA THR A 59 6.13 -3.88 -3.91
C THR A 59 5.15 -4.47 -4.91
N VAL A 60 5.04 -3.89 -6.10
CA VAL A 60 4.17 -4.38 -7.18
C VAL A 60 4.96 -4.70 -8.43
N SER A 61 4.50 -5.67 -9.21
CA SER A 61 5.13 -6.06 -10.47
C SER A 61 4.11 -6.42 -11.54
N GLU A 62 4.41 -6.18 -12.82
CA GLU A 62 3.56 -6.56 -13.95
C GLU A 62 3.60 -8.08 -14.26
N ASN A 63 3.52 -8.93 -13.23
CA ASN A 63 3.46 -10.37 -13.37
C ASN A 63 2.09 -10.88 -12.90
N ALA A 64 1.33 -11.47 -13.83
CA ALA A 64 -0.01 -12.00 -13.54
C ALA A 64 -0.03 -13.20 -12.57
N GLU A 65 1.10 -13.87 -12.37
CA GLU A 65 1.23 -14.96 -11.40
C GLU A 65 1.69 -14.47 -10.03
N HIS A 66 2.38 -13.31 -9.98
CA HIS A 66 2.95 -12.74 -8.77
C HIS A 66 3.04 -11.21 -8.87
N TRP A 67 1.92 -10.53 -8.62
CA TRP A 67 1.82 -9.08 -8.89
C TRP A 67 2.15 -8.19 -7.69
N TYR A 68 2.35 -8.77 -6.51
CA TYR A 68 2.62 -8.00 -5.30
C TYR A 68 3.46 -8.78 -4.27
N ASP A 69 4.23 -8.03 -3.49
CA ASP A 69 4.92 -8.50 -2.30
C ASP A 69 4.60 -7.58 -1.13
N LEU A 70 4.33 -8.18 0.03
CA LEU A 70 4.10 -7.46 1.28
C LEU A 70 5.24 -7.74 2.25
N GLY A 71 5.82 -6.67 2.79
CA GLY A 71 6.79 -6.75 3.88
C GLY A 71 6.13 -6.98 5.24
N GLU A 72 6.92 -6.84 6.29
CA GLU A 72 6.45 -6.93 7.67
C GLU A 72 5.42 -5.83 7.99
N ALA A 73 4.44 -6.18 8.82
CA ALA A 73 3.45 -5.25 9.32
C ALA A 73 4.05 -4.33 10.38
N GLN A 74 3.81 -3.03 10.25
CA GLN A 74 4.31 -2.01 11.17
C GLN A 74 3.20 -1.02 11.52
N ASN A 75 3.05 -0.70 12.80
CA ASN A 75 2.10 0.32 13.24
C ASN A 75 2.74 1.70 13.12
N ARG A 76 2.13 2.60 12.35
CA ARG A 76 2.66 3.95 12.14
C ARG A 76 1.53 5.00 12.16
N PRO A 77 1.82 6.23 12.63
CA PRO A 77 0.88 7.34 12.47
C PRO A 77 0.65 7.65 10.99
N LEU A 78 -0.59 7.89 10.58
CA LEU A 78 -0.90 8.26 9.19
C LEU A 78 -0.25 9.60 8.79
N ALA A 79 0.06 10.46 9.77
CA ALA A 79 0.72 11.74 9.56
C ALA A 79 2.20 11.63 9.11
N GLU A 80 2.81 10.44 9.15
CA GLU A 80 4.21 10.21 8.73
C GLU A 80 4.36 9.70 7.27
N LEU A 81 3.23 9.57 6.57
CA LEU A 81 3.16 9.24 5.14
C LEU A 81 3.39 10.49 4.27
#